data_AF-A0A8S3GJ03-F1
#
_entry.id   AF-A0A8S3GJ03-F1
#
_cell.length_a   1.000
_cell.length_b   1.000
_cell.length_c   1.000
_cell.angle_alpha   90.00
_cell.angle_beta   90.00
_cell.angle_gamma   90.00
#
_symmetry.space_group_name_H-M   'P 1'
#
loop_
_entity.id
_entity.type
_entity.pdbx_description
1 polymer ?
#
loop_
_entity_poly.entity_id
_entity_poly.type
_entity_poly.pdbx_seq_one_letter_code
_entity_poly.pdbx_strand_id
1 'polypeptide(L)'
;MISTEYIFLILAYAPIYVNGICSSQIGPLRTTECSLVNNFNTKQWNTCLTNIYIQQQSQGRHRCGDETVRYCNYPCMHEVYYLEANLVIDPCACNDSSTLPESALPTECLSPDGSDCDWYKNCLERKYSCQGTPTEHMTTYAKTFCELHTKHNELLSDRAQRWIDDARKCLQMALVPFVRPFNNGNCQKIRERAFDSYKPCYIRPYPEVASICHMTRRDWLRIFWTLKSAFIASTPIAYSSLQNIVDTFNECSMDTEANDFGHIFKEFKLTIDLIDTPWDNLNKDQ
;
A
#
# COMPACT_ATOMS: atom_id res chain seq x y z
N MET A 1 -41.16 -18.95 50.49
CA MET A 1 -41.64 -17.74 49.79
C MET A 1 -40.89 -16.53 50.35
N ILE A 2 -39.74 -16.19 49.78
CA ILE A 2 -39.21 -14.83 49.73
C ILE A 2 -38.45 -14.75 48.40
N SER A 3 -38.98 -13.96 47.49
CA SER A 3 -38.44 -13.62 46.18
C SER A 3 -37.49 -12.43 46.31
N THR A 4 -36.27 -12.54 45.81
CA THR A 4 -35.41 -11.38 45.57
C THR A 4 -34.82 -11.48 44.18
N GLU A 5 -35.30 -10.59 43.33
CA GLU A 5 -34.87 -10.37 41.95
C GLU A 5 -33.45 -9.78 41.93
N TYR A 6 -32.57 -10.36 41.12
CA TYR A 6 -31.28 -9.76 40.78
C TYR A 6 -31.43 -9.01 39.47
N ILE A 7 -31.52 -7.67 39.54
CA ILE A 7 -31.38 -6.79 38.38
C ILE A 7 -29.88 -6.67 38.07
N PHE A 8 -29.43 -7.35 37.01
CA PHE A 8 -28.11 -7.09 36.43
C PHE A 8 -28.17 -5.83 35.58
N LEU A 9 -27.63 -4.73 36.10
CA LEU A 9 -27.33 -3.53 35.32
C LEU A 9 -26.16 -3.85 34.37
N ILE A 10 -26.49 -4.06 33.09
CA ILE A 10 -25.49 -4.05 32.00
C ILE A 10 -25.09 -2.58 31.82
N LEU A 11 -23.95 -2.19 32.39
CA LEU A 11 -23.28 -0.95 32.02
C LEU A 11 -22.75 -1.11 30.59
N ALA A 12 -23.49 -0.59 29.63
CA ALA A 12 -22.99 -0.34 28.29
C ALA A 12 -21.83 0.66 28.40
N TYR A 13 -20.61 0.15 28.32
CA TYR A 13 -19.42 0.98 28.11
C TYR A 13 -19.54 1.62 26.73
N ALA A 14 -20.09 2.83 26.68
CA ALA A 14 -19.86 3.72 25.55
C ALA A 14 -18.35 4.04 25.53
N PRO A 15 -17.60 3.74 24.46
CA PRO A 15 -16.23 4.18 24.36
C PRO A 15 -16.24 5.71 24.36
N ILE A 16 -15.70 6.30 25.42
CA ILE A 16 -15.44 7.73 25.51
C ILE A 16 -14.39 8.01 24.43
N TYR A 17 -14.78 8.63 23.33
CA TYR A 17 -13.88 9.23 22.35
C TYR A 17 -13.18 10.42 23.01
N VAL A 18 -12.15 10.13 23.79
CA VAL A 18 -11.18 11.15 24.19
C VAL A 18 -10.44 11.52 22.91
N ASN A 19 -10.47 12.79 22.51
CA ASN A 19 -9.52 13.35 21.55
C ASN A 19 -8.10 13.19 22.13
N GLY A 20 -7.55 11.99 21.98
CA GLY A 20 -6.30 11.60 22.61
C GLY A 20 -5.11 12.26 21.93
N ILE A 21 -4.19 12.76 22.74
CA ILE A 21 -2.89 13.22 22.27
C ILE A 21 -2.12 12.00 21.76
N CYS A 22 -1.43 12.11 20.62
CA CYS A 22 -0.53 11.05 20.17
C CYS A 22 0.67 10.95 21.12
N SER A 23 0.65 9.96 22.01
CA SER A 23 1.71 9.70 22.99
C SER A 23 2.41 8.37 22.70
N SER A 24 3.54 8.11 23.35
CA SER A 24 4.34 6.90 23.10
C SER A 24 3.60 5.58 23.34
N GLN A 25 2.56 5.58 24.18
CA GLN A 25 1.80 4.38 24.55
C GLN A 25 0.32 4.42 24.15
N ILE A 26 -0.24 5.61 24.03
CA ILE A 26 -1.65 5.84 23.74
C ILE A 26 -1.73 6.86 22.62
N GLY A 27 -2.39 6.50 21.53
CA GLY A 27 -2.73 7.45 20.48
C GLY A 27 -4.07 7.03 19.89
N PRO A 28 -5.02 7.94 19.64
CA PRO A 28 -6.13 7.60 18.79
C PRO A 28 -5.55 7.34 17.40
N LEU A 29 -5.60 6.08 16.99
CA LEU A 29 -5.12 5.66 15.70
C LEU A 29 -5.71 6.56 14.61
N ARG A 30 -4.83 7.16 13.80
CA ARG A 30 -5.18 7.87 12.57
C ARG A 30 -5.77 9.27 12.76
N THR A 31 -5.65 9.88 13.95
CA THR A 31 -5.88 11.33 14.06
C THR A 31 -4.77 12.08 13.35
N THR A 32 -5.14 13.18 12.70
CA THR A 32 -4.20 14.10 12.08
C THR A 32 -4.19 15.41 12.87
N GLU A 33 -3.01 15.92 13.18
CA GLU A 33 -2.81 17.21 13.82
C GLU A 33 -1.83 18.08 13.04
N CYS A 34 -1.93 19.40 13.21
CA CYS A 34 -0.97 20.34 12.65
C CYS A 34 0.09 20.66 13.71
N SER A 35 1.31 20.19 13.53
CA SER A 35 2.38 20.40 14.51
C SER A 35 3.76 20.54 13.85
N LEU A 36 4.70 21.16 14.57
CA LEU A 36 6.08 21.33 14.14
C LEU A 36 6.86 20.05 14.48
N VAL A 37 7.64 19.56 13.52
CA VAL A 37 8.50 18.39 13.69
C VAL A 37 9.95 18.82 13.58
N ASN A 38 10.83 18.18 14.36
CA ASN A 38 12.27 18.42 14.27
C ASN A 38 12.75 18.25 12.81
N ASN A 39 13.70 19.09 12.39
CA ASN A 39 14.29 19.14 11.04
C ASN A 39 13.41 19.76 9.93
N PHE A 40 12.20 20.24 10.24
CA PHE A 40 11.37 21.02 9.31
C PHE A 40 11.26 22.47 9.77
N ASN A 41 11.16 23.38 8.80
CA ASN A 41 11.12 24.82 9.07
C ASN A 41 9.71 25.36 9.42
N THR A 42 8.65 24.61 9.11
CA THR A 42 7.25 25.01 9.33
C THR A 42 6.40 23.84 9.83
N LYS A 43 5.21 24.16 10.35
CA LYS A 43 4.24 23.14 10.79
C LYS A 43 3.74 22.33 9.60
N GLN A 44 3.48 21.06 9.86
CA GLN A 44 2.93 20.14 8.86
C GLN A 44 1.87 19.24 9.47
N TRP A 45 1.08 18.59 8.61
CA TRP A 45 0.18 17.53 9.04
C TRP A 45 0.98 16.33 9.53
N ASN A 46 0.60 15.82 10.71
CA ASN A 46 1.17 14.65 11.33
C ASN A 46 0.05 13.66 11.64
N THR A 47 0.25 12.39 11.31
CA THR A 47 -0.73 11.34 11.60
C THR A 47 -0.24 10.48 12.77
N CYS A 48 -1.08 10.27 13.79
CA CYS A 48 -0.74 9.36 14.88
C CYS A 48 -0.84 7.90 14.42
N LEU A 49 0.29 7.21 14.33
CA LEU A 49 0.38 5.85 13.80
C LEU A 49 1.19 4.95 14.74
N THR A 50 1.02 3.64 14.60
CA THR A 50 1.84 2.69 15.35
C THR A 50 3.25 2.62 14.76
N ASN A 51 4.23 2.30 15.61
CA ASN A 51 5.60 2.04 15.17
C ASN A 51 5.64 0.92 14.11
N ILE A 52 4.82 -0.12 14.29
CA ILE A 52 4.66 -1.22 13.32
C ILE A 52 4.15 -0.68 11.97
N TYR A 53 3.11 0.16 11.97
CA TYR A 53 2.58 0.75 10.74
C TYR A 53 3.65 1.60 10.03
N ILE A 54 4.39 2.44 10.77
CA ILE A 54 5.41 3.31 10.19
C ILE A 54 6.53 2.48 9.57
N GLN A 55 7.00 1.44 10.25
CA GLN A 55 8.00 0.52 9.70
C GLN A 55 7.48 -0.21 8.46
N GLN A 56 6.22 -0.64 8.46
CA GLN A 56 5.60 -1.28 7.30
C GLN A 56 5.49 -0.30 6.12
N GLN A 57 4.99 0.90 6.35
CA GLN A 57 4.78 1.91 5.31
C GLN A 57 6.07 2.46 4.70
N SER A 58 7.11 2.57 5.53
CA SER A 58 8.42 3.09 5.13
C SER A 58 9.40 1.99 4.70
N GLN A 59 8.97 0.72 4.68
CA GLN A 59 9.84 -0.44 4.43
C GLN A 59 11.06 -0.47 5.37
N GLY A 60 10.84 -0.10 6.63
CA GLY A 60 11.84 -0.08 7.71
C GLY A 60 12.70 1.19 7.76
N ARG A 61 12.52 2.16 6.85
CA ARG A 61 13.31 3.41 6.87
C ARG A 61 13.00 4.29 8.06
N HIS A 62 11.74 4.31 8.48
CA HIS A 62 11.26 5.10 9.59
C HIS A 62 10.75 4.20 10.71
N ARG A 63 10.93 4.67 11.93
CA ARG A 63 10.40 4.06 13.16
C ARG A 63 10.11 5.15 14.17
N CYS A 64 9.28 4.84 15.16
CA CYS A 64 9.22 5.67 16.36
C CYS A 64 10.56 5.57 17.13
N GLY A 65 10.89 6.61 17.90
CA GLY A 65 12.21 6.81 18.54
C GLY A 65 12.98 5.54 18.93
N ASP A 66 12.52 4.85 19.99
CA ASP A 66 13.03 3.53 20.38
C ASP A 66 11.95 2.44 20.27
N GLU A 67 12.35 1.17 20.42
CA GLU A 67 11.48 -0.01 20.25
C GLU A 67 10.33 -0.10 21.27
N THR A 68 10.41 0.62 22.39
CA THR A 68 9.37 0.63 23.42
C THR A 68 8.20 1.56 23.08
N VAL A 69 8.43 2.49 22.14
CA VAL A 69 7.43 3.42 21.66
C VAL A 69 6.46 2.70 20.71
N ARG A 70 5.19 2.66 21.09
CA ARG A 70 4.12 2.02 20.32
C ARG A 70 3.49 2.95 19.29
N TYR A 71 3.34 4.23 19.62
CA TYR A 71 2.74 5.23 18.75
C TYR A 71 3.62 6.47 18.66
N CYS A 72 3.61 7.11 17.51
CA CYS A 72 4.21 8.42 17.33
C CYS A 72 3.55 9.17 16.17
N ASN A 73 3.77 10.47 16.14
CA ASN A 73 3.39 11.32 15.03
C ASN A 73 4.26 11.01 13.82
N TYR A 74 3.62 10.62 12.71
CA TYR A 74 4.28 10.40 11.43
C TYR A 74 4.07 11.61 10.51
N PRO A 75 5.15 12.33 10.15
CA PRO A 75 5.07 13.54 9.32
C PRO A 75 4.59 13.26 7.90
N CYS A 76 3.70 14.11 7.39
CA CYS A 76 3.22 14.04 6.01
C CYS A 76 4.37 14.07 5.00
N MET A 77 5.42 14.86 5.25
CA MET A 77 6.60 14.92 4.36
C MET A 77 7.35 13.58 4.29
N HIS A 78 7.38 12.80 5.38
CA HIS A 78 7.94 11.45 5.37
C HIS A 78 7.01 10.47 4.62
N GLU A 79 5.70 10.56 4.86
CA GLU A 79 4.70 9.63 4.30
C GLU A 79 4.48 9.82 2.79
N VAL A 80 4.39 11.06 2.33
CA VAL A 80 4.02 11.42 0.95
C VAL A 80 5.25 11.58 0.06
N TYR A 81 6.29 12.23 0.56
CA TYR A 81 7.43 12.68 -0.25
C TYR A 81 8.74 11.97 0.08
N TYR A 82 8.78 11.13 1.13
CA TYR A 82 10.01 10.50 1.61
C TYR A 82 11.14 11.48 1.97
N LEU A 83 10.80 12.71 2.36
CA LEU A 83 11.76 13.74 2.73
C LEU A 83 11.93 13.79 4.23
N GLU A 84 13.17 13.73 4.72
CA GLU A 84 13.51 13.68 6.15
C GLU A 84 13.69 15.06 6.81
N ALA A 85 13.90 16.11 5.99
CA ALA A 85 14.15 17.47 6.43
C ALA A 85 13.78 18.48 5.32
N ASN A 86 13.92 19.77 5.62
CA ASN A 86 13.76 20.94 4.73
C ASN A 86 12.35 21.58 4.74
N LEU A 87 11.97 22.20 3.62
CA LEU A 87 10.73 22.94 3.45
C LEU A 87 9.54 21.97 3.42
N VAL A 88 8.52 22.27 4.21
CA VAL A 88 7.22 21.59 4.09
C VAL A 88 6.51 22.15 2.86
N ILE A 89 6.16 21.27 1.93
CA ILE A 89 5.45 21.62 0.70
C ILE A 89 4.00 21.16 0.76
N ASP A 90 3.13 21.81 -0.01
CA ASP A 90 1.74 21.39 -0.14
C ASP A 90 1.64 19.96 -0.71
N PRO A 91 0.69 19.14 -0.22
CA PRO A 91 -0.39 19.51 0.70
C PRO A 91 -0.05 19.23 2.18
N CYS A 92 1.23 19.05 2.52
CA CYS A 92 1.65 18.73 3.89
C CYS A 92 1.69 19.95 4.80
N ALA A 93 1.77 21.17 4.26
CA ALA A 93 1.85 22.38 5.04
C ALA A 93 0.52 22.68 5.76
N CYS A 94 0.62 23.22 6.98
CA CYS A 94 -0.54 23.64 7.77
C CYS A 94 -0.16 24.77 8.73
N ASN A 95 -1.16 25.40 9.33
CA ASN A 95 -1.02 26.39 10.39
C ASN A 95 -2.10 26.17 11.47
N ASP A 96 -2.08 26.97 12.55
CA ASP A 96 -3.00 26.81 13.68
C ASP A 96 -4.48 27.03 13.32
N SER A 97 -4.75 27.72 12.22
CA SER A 97 -6.11 27.94 11.69
C SER A 97 -6.52 26.87 10.67
N SER A 98 -5.64 25.94 10.33
CA SER A 98 -5.92 24.91 9.33
C SER A 98 -6.80 23.84 9.92
N THR A 99 -7.87 23.50 9.20
CA THR A 99 -8.78 22.42 9.56
C THR A 99 -8.86 21.43 8.40
N LEU A 100 -8.70 20.14 8.71
CA LEU A 100 -8.99 19.10 7.73
C LEU A 100 -10.48 18.80 7.74
N PRO A 101 -11.08 18.54 6.57
CA PRO A 101 -12.42 18.00 6.52
C PRO A 101 -12.43 16.64 7.21
N GLU A 102 -13.53 16.33 7.89
CA GLU A 102 -13.72 14.98 8.43
C GLU A 102 -13.67 13.97 7.27
N SER A 103 -12.93 12.88 7.46
CA SER A 103 -12.80 11.85 6.44
C SER A 103 -14.16 11.21 6.19
N ALA A 104 -14.70 11.37 4.99
CA ALA A 104 -15.89 10.62 4.57
C ALA A 104 -15.61 9.12 4.35
N LEU A 105 -14.33 8.72 4.42
CA LEU A 105 -13.88 7.34 4.28
C LEU A 105 -13.86 6.62 5.63
N PRO A 106 -14.25 5.33 5.66
CA PRO A 106 -14.11 4.46 6.82
C PRO A 106 -12.67 4.37 7.35
N THR A 107 -12.51 4.00 8.62
CA THR A 107 -11.19 3.91 9.27
C THR A 107 -10.28 2.86 8.66
N GLU A 108 -10.86 1.83 8.04
CA GLU A 108 -10.19 0.74 7.35
C GLU A 108 -9.43 1.24 6.13
N CYS A 109 -9.90 2.34 5.51
CA CYS A 109 -9.22 2.98 4.40
C CYS A 109 -7.85 3.53 4.78
N LEU A 110 -7.70 3.96 6.03
CA LEU A 110 -6.50 4.64 6.54
C LEU A 110 -5.47 3.67 7.12
N SER A 111 -5.80 2.37 7.20
CA SER A 111 -4.92 1.30 7.69
C SER A 111 -5.42 -0.07 7.21
N PRO A 112 -5.33 -0.36 5.90
CA PRO A 112 -5.75 -1.64 5.36
C PRO A 112 -4.93 -2.80 5.91
N ASP A 113 -5.58 -3.94 6.10
CA ASP A 113 -4.91 -5.18 6.50
C ASP A 113 -4.30 -5.96 5.32
N GLY A 114 -4.59 -5.55 4.08
CA GLY A 114 -4.11 -6.19 2.85
C GLY A 114 -5.04 -7.26 2.28
N SER A 115 -6.02 -7.71 3.07
CA SER A 115 -6.90 -8.83 2.72
C SER A 115 -8.16 -8.39 1.97
N ASP A 116 -8.68 -7.19 2.27
CA ASP A 116 -9.85 -6.63 1.60
C ASP A 116 -9.49 -6.00 0.25
N CYS A 117 -9.78 -6.70 -0.84
CA CYS A 117 -9.55 -6.23 -2.19
C CYS A 117 -10.56 -5.16 -2.64
N ASP A 118 -11.70 -5.02 -1.98
CA ASP A 118 -12.65 -3.94 -2.24
C ASP A 118 -12.15 -2.60 -1.68
N TRP A 119 -11.06 -2.56 -0.91
CA TRP A 119 -10.39 -1.33 -0.49
C TRP A 119 -10.10 -0.39 -1.68
N TYR A 120 -9.65 -0.94 -2.81
CA TYR A 120 -9.38 -0.16 -4.03
C TYR A 120 -10.62 0.63 -4.49
N LYS A 121 -11.78 0.01 -4.45
CA LYS A 121 -13.05 0.62 -4.84
C LYS A 121 -13.63 1.52 -3.74
N ASN A 122 -13.73 0.98 -2.52
CA ASN A 122 -14.44 1.59 -1.40
C ASN A 122 -13.66 2.73 -0.74
N CYS A 123 -12.34 2.79 -0.95
CA CYS A 123 -11.47 3.81 -0.38
C CYS A 123 -10.82 4.69 -1.45
N LEU A 124 -10.04 4.09 -2.36
CA LEU A 124 -9.26 4.87 -3.33
C LEU A 124 -10.15 5.49 -4.41
N GLU A 125 -10.98 4.70 -5.11
CA GLU A 125 -11.91 5.20 -6.13
C GLU A 125 -13.00 6.10 -5.54
N ARG A 126 -13.46 5.79 -4.32
CA ARG A 126 -14.42 6.64 -3.61
C ARG A 126 -13.89 8.05 -3.39
N LYS A 127 -12.58 8.22 -3.16
CA LYS A 127 -11.96 9.54 -3.05
C LYS A 127 -11.56 10.12 -4.42
N TYR A 128 -11.11 9.29 -5.34
CA TYR A 128 -10.64 9.68 -6.67
C TYR A 128 -11.37 8.90 -7.75
N SER A 129 -12.42 9.48 -8.32
CA SER A 129 -13.09 8.91 -9.48
C SER A 129 -12.18 9.05 -10.70
N CYS A 130 -11.44 7.98 -11.01
CA CYS A 130 -10.48 7.92 -12.11
C CYS A 130 -11.06 7.28 -13.39
N GLN A 131 -12.39 7.20 -13.50
CA GLN A 131 -13.09 6.60 -14.64
C GLN A 131 -12.66 7.24 -15.97
N GLY A 132 -12.44 6.41 -16.99
CA GLY A 132 -11.99 6.83 -18.32
C GLY A 132 -10.52 7.25 -18.38
N THR A 133 -9.75 7.10 -17.29
CA THR A 133 -8.31 7.36 -17.27
C THR A 133 -7.52 6.06 -17.22
N PRO A 134 -6.24 6.06 -17.61
CA PRO A 134 -5.37 4.90 -17.38
C PRO A 134 -5.38 4.42 -15.91
N THR A 135 -5.60 5.31 -14.94
CA THR A 135 -5.61 4.92 -13.52
C THR A 135 -6.74 3.94 -13.19
N GLU A 136 -7.89 3.99 -13.89
CA GLU A 136 -8.96 2.99 -13.76
C GLU A 136 -8.47 1.58 -14.07
N HIS A 137 -7.71 1.43 -15.16
CA HIS A 137 -7.12 0.15 -15.53
C HIS A 137 -6.08 -0.33 -14.49
N MET A 138 -5.35 0.59 -13.86
CA MET A 138 -4.39 0.25 -12.80
C MET A 138 -5.12 -0.27 -11.57
N THR A 139 -6.17 0.42 -11.14
CA THR A 139 -6.97 0.01 -9.98
C THR A 139 -7.68 -1.33 -10.24
N THR A 140 -8.19 -1.54 -11.46
CA THR A 140 -8.76 -2.82 -11.90
C THR A 140 -7.73 -3.95 -11.83
N TYR A 141 -6.52 -3.70 -12.33
CA TYR A 141 -5.41 -4.64 -12.23
C TYR A 141 -5.04 -4.95 -10.77
N ALA A 142 -4.87 -3.93 -9.94
CA ALA A 142 -4.49 -4.09 -8.54
C ALA A 142 -5.54 -4.88 -7.75
N LYS A 143 -6.83 -4.61 -8.01
CA LYS A 143 -7.94 -5.40 -7.46
C LYS A 143 -7.88 -6.86 -7.93
N THR A 144 -7.71 -7.09 -9.22
CA THR A 144 -7.64 -8.44 -9.79
C THR A 144 -6.48 -9.23 -9.19
N PHE A 145 -5.29 -8.61 -9.09
CA PHE A 145 -4.14 -9.22 -8.43
C PHE A 145 -4.44 -9.57 -6.97
N CYS A 146 -5.08 -8.66 -6.23
CA CYS A 146 -5.49 -8.92 -4.85
C CYS A 146 -6.44 -10.12 -4.74
N GLU A 147 -7.44 -10.23 -5.62
CA GLU A 147 -8.44 -11.31 -5.61
C GLU A 147 -7.89 -12.67 -6.05
N LEU A 148 -6.87 -12.66 -6.92
CA LEU A 148 -6.30 -13.88 -7.48
C LEU A 148 -5.65 -14.78 -6.43
N HIS A 149 -5.22 -14.23 -5.31
CA HIS A 149 -4.74 -15.00 -4.16
C HIS A 149 -5.78 -16.02 -3.69
N THR A 150 -7.04 -15.60 -3.52
CA THR A 150 -8.13 -16.46 -3.02
C THR A 150 -8.37 -17.67 -3.93
N LYS A 151 -8.09 -17.54 -5.24
CA LYS A 151 -8.35 -18.58 -6.24
C LYS A 151 -7.24 -19.63 -6.35
N HIS A 152 -6.01 -19.29 -5.96
CA HIS A 152 -4.84 -20.15 -6.17
C HIS A 152 -4.02 -20.43 -4.91
N ASN A 153 -4.51 -20.00 -3.73
CA ASN A 153 -3.82 -20.18 -2.45
C ASN A 153 -3.37 -21.64 -2.22
N GLU A 154 -4.25 -22.62 -2.45
CA GLU A 154 -3.94 -24.05 -2.28
C GLU A 154 -2.81 -24.57 -3.18
N LEU A 155 -2.50 -23.86 -4.26
CA LEU A 155 -1.41 -24.19 -5.17
C LEU A 155 -0.09 -23.54 -4.73
N LEU A 156 -0.03 -22.72 -3.70
CA LEU A 156 1.21 -22.06 -3.28
C LEU A 156 1.76 -22.70 -2.01
N SER A 157 3.09 -22.73 -1.87
CA SER A 157 3.69 -23.08 -0.58
C SER A 157 3.34 -22.05 0.50
N ASP A 158 3.39 -22.44 1.77
CA ASP A 158 3.15 -21.53 2.91
C ASP A 158 4.06 -20.29 2.90
N ARG A 159 5.25 -20.41 2.30
CA ARG A 159 6.18 -19.29 2.12
C ARG A 159 5.66 -18.32 1.07
N ALA A 160 5.19 -18.83 -0.06
CA ALA A 160 4.65 -18.03 -1.15
C ALA A 160 3.30 -17.40 -0.79
N GLN A 161 2.45 -18.09 -0.03
CA GLN A 161 1.19 -17.53 0.48
C GLN A 161 1.46 -16.31 1.37
N ARG A 162 2.36 -16.45 2.37
CA ARG A 162 2.76 -15.35 3.24
C ARG A 162 3.31 -14.16 2.45
N TRP A 163 4.20 -14.43 1.49
CA TRP A 163 4.73 -13.36 0.64
C TRP A 163 3.65 -12.63 -0.16
N ILE A 164 2.66 -13.35 -0.73
CA ILE A 164 1.56 -12.69 -1.44
C ILE A 164 0.76 -11.80 -0.49
N ASP A 165 0.44 -12.27 0.71
CA ASP A 165 -0.33 -11.49 1.68
C ASP A 165 0.42 -10.21 2.09
N ASP A 166 1.72 -10.32 2.35
CA ASP A 166 2.58 -9.18 2.68
C ASP A 166 2.75 -8.22 1.49
N ALA A 167 2.91 -8.75 0.27
CA ALA A 167 2.99 -7.94 -0.94
C ALA A 167 1.68 -7.17 -1.19
N ARG A 168 0.52 -7.84 -1.07
CA ARG A 168 -0.81 -7.22 -1.20
C ARG A 168 -0.98 -6.08 -0.20
N LYS A 169 -0.66 -6.34 1.07
CA LYS A 169 -0.72 -5.33 2.12
C LYS A 169 0.22 -4.16 1.82
N CYS A 170 1.46 -4.43 1.42
CA CYS A 170 2.43 -3.39 1.04
C CYS A 170 1.92 -2.50 -0.09
N LEU A 171 1.31 -3.09 -1.12
CA LEU A 171 0.74 -2.36 -2.27
C LEU A 171 -0.43 -1.44 -1.86
N GLN A 172 -1.34 -1.92 -1.02
CA GLN A 172 -2.43 -1.08 -0.49
C GLN A 172 -1.88 0.04 0.40
N MET A 173 -0.97 -0.31 1.31
CA MET A 173 -0.32 0.64 2.21
C MET A 173 0.39 1.77 1.46
N ALA A 174 1.09 1.46 0.36
CA ALA A 174 1.76 2.46 -0.49
C ALA A 174 0.82 3.55 -1.03
N LEU A 175 -0.48 3.24 -1.17
CA LEU A 175 -1.52 4.14 -1.67
C LEU A 175 -2.33 4.81 -0.56
N VAL A 176 -2.22 4.38 0.70
CA VAL A 176 -2.85 5.04 1.86
C VAL A 176 -2.59 6.54 1.94
N PRO A 177 -1.39 7.09 1.61
CA PRO A 177 -1.15 8.52 1.68
C PRO A 177 -2.15 9.33 0.85
N PHE A 178 -2.70 8.77 -0.24
CA PHE A 178 -3.70 9.45 -1.07
C PHE A 178 -5.08 9.51 -0.41
N VAL A 179 -5.45 8.55 0.44
CA VAL A 179 -6.74 8.57 1.14
C VAL A 179 -6.72 9.34 2.46
N ARG A 180 -5.55 9.83 2.88
CA ARG A 180 -5.43 10.75 4.03
C ARG A 180 -6.22 12.05 3.81
N PRO A 181 -6.79 12.68 4.85
CA PRO A 181 -7.60 13.89 4.68
C PRO A 181 -6.82 15.09 4.13
N PHE A 182 -5.52 15.19 4.45
CA PHE A 182 -4.66 16.27 3.96
C PHE A 182 -4.24 16.12 2.49
N ASN A 183 -4.35 14.94 1.90
CA ASN A 183 -3.82 14.72 0.55
C ASN A 183 -4.82 15.15 -0.53
N ASN A 184 -4.37 15.95 -1.49
CA ASN A 184 -5.12 16.45 -2.64
C ASN A 184 -4.54 15.94 -3.99
N GLY A 185 -4.05 14.70 -4.01
CA GLY A 185 -3.48 14.07 -5.20
C GLY A 185 -4.45 13.94 -6.38
N ASN A 186 -3.98 13.31 -7.45
CA ASN A 186 -4.77 13.07 -8.65
C ASN A 186 -4.50 11.66 -9.20
N CYS A 187 -5.32 11.24 -10.15
CA CYS A 187 -5.22 9.91 -10.76
C CYS A 187 -3.81 9.61 -11.31
N GLN A 188 -3.16 10.59 -11.96
CA GLN A 188 -1.79 10.42 -12.47
C GLN A 188 -0.79 10.09 -11.35
N LYS A 189 -0.77 10.88 -10.26
CA LYS A 189 0.13 10.64 -9.12
C LYS A 189 -0.16 9.31 -8.42
N ILE A 190 -1.42 8.91 -8.35
CA ILE A 190 -1.84 7.60 -7.80
C ILE A 190 -1.25 6.48 -8.66
N ARG A 191 -1.35 6.59 -9.98
CA ARG A 191 -0.81 5.61 -10.92
C ARG A 191 0.71 5.51 -10.82
N GLU A 192 1.42 6.64 -10.80
CA GLU A 192 2.88 6.68 -10.63
C GLU A 192 3.29 6.00 -9.32
N ARG A 193 2.64 6.37 -8.21
CA ARG A 193 2.87 5.75 -6.91
C ARG A 193 2.66 4.24 -6.92
N ALA A 194 1.58 3.78 -7.55
CA ALA A 194 1.27 2.36 -7.62
C ALA A 194 2.40 1.59 -8.31
N PHE A 195 2.85 2.06 -9.48
CA PHE A 195 3.96 1.41 -10.20
C PHE A 195 5.27 1.46 -9.42
N ASP A 196 5.61 2.59 -8.81
CA ASP A 196 6.82 2.74 -8.00
C ASP A 196 6.83 1.80 -6.78
N SER A 197 5.65 1.38 -6.31
CA SER A 197 5.51 0.45 -5.18
C SER A 197 5.69 -1.02 -5.55
N TYR A 198 5.50 -1.42 -6.82
CA TYR A 198 5.44 -2.84 -7.21
C TYR A 198 6.75 -3.57 -6.91
N LYS A 199 7.85 -3.10 -7.51
CA LYS A 199 9.16 -3.71 -7.31
C LYS A 199 9.57 -3.81 -5.84
N PRO A 200 9.56 -2.73 -5.04
CA PRO A 200 9.99 -2.83 -3.65
C PRO A 200 9.02 -3.68 -2.80
N CYS A 201 7.72 -3.65 -3.06
CA CYS A 201 6.76 -4.53 -2.37
C CYS A 201 6.91 -6.01 -2.76
N TYR A 202 7.43 -6.34 -3.94
CA TYR A 202 7.73 -7.73 -4.31
C TYR A 202 9.05 -8.22 -3.73
N ILE A 203 10.09 -7.40 -3.75
CA ILE A 203 11.42 -7.78 -3.25
C ILE A 203 11.43 -7.83 -1.73
N ARG A 204 10.88 -6.83 -1.05
CA ARG A 204 10.89 -6.78 0.41
C ARG A 204 9.70 -5.96 0.91
N PRO A 205 8.49 -6.57 0.99
CA PRO A 205 7.31 -5.87 1.47
C PRO A 205 7.55 -5.25 2.85
N TYR A 206 8.16 -6.01 3.78
CA TYR A 206 8.54 -5.56 5.12
C TYR A 206 9.92 -6.11 5.53
N PRO A 207 10.61 -5.51 6.53
CA PRO A 207 11.95 -5.93 6.95
C PRO A 207 12.10 -7.42 7.29
N GLU A 208 11.08 -8.01 7.91
CA GLU A 208 11.07 -9.40 8.40
C GLU A 208 10.51 -10.42 7.39
N VAL A 209 10.11 -9.96 6.19
CA VAL A 209 9.42 -10.81 5.21
C VAL A 209 10.40 -11.33 4.17
N ALA A 210 10.25 -12.62 3.84
CA ALA A 210 11.03 -13.28 2.80
C ALA A 210 10.81 -12.61 1.44
N SER A 211 11.92 -12.28 0.76
CA SER A 211 11.89 -11.80 -0.62
C SER A 211 11.29 -12.85 -1.57
N ILE A 212 10.62 -12.37 -2.61
CA ILE A 212 10.21 -13.19 -3.77
C ILE A 212 11.42 -13.94 -4.35
N CYS A 213 12.64 -13.37 -4.27
CA CYS A 213 13.87 -13.97 -4.78
C CYS A 213 14.21 -15.33 -4.16
N HIS A 214 13.70 -15.64 -2.98
CA HIS A 214 13.95 -16.90 -2.27
C HIS A 214 12.79 -17.90 -2.38
N MET A 215 11.87 -17.72 -3.33
CA MET A 215 10.78 -18.65 -3.58
C MET A 215 11.23 -19.85 -4.42
N THR A 216 10.50 -20.97 -4.31
CA THR A 216 10.76 -22.14 -5.17
C THR A 216 10.42 -21.82 -6.62
N ARG A 217 11.09 -22.46 -7.58
CA ARG A 217 10.76 -22.32 -9.02
C ARG A 217 9.27 -22.56 -9.32
N ARG A 218 8.64 -23.50 -8.62
CA ARG A 218 7.23 -23.84 -8.80
C ARG A 218 6.31 -22.71 -8.32
N ASP A 219 6.58 -22.15 -7.13
CA ASP A 219 5.81 -21.02 -6.61
C ASP A 219 6.00 -19.78 -7.48
N TRP A 220 7.23 -19.52 -7.91
CA TRP A 220 7.55 -18.47 -8.87
C TRP A 220 6.74 -18.57 -10.16
N LEU A 221 6.70 -19.75 -10.78
CA LEU A 221 5.94 -19.95 -12.01
C LEU A 221 4.44 -19.71 -11.79
N ARG A 222 3.90 -20.15 -10.65
CA ARG A 222 2.49 -19.94 -10.29
C ARG A 222 2.18 -18.46 -10.09
N ILE A 223 2.97 -17.76 -9.26
CA ILE A 223 2.87 -16.31 -9.04
C ILE A 223 2.91 -15.56 -10.37
N PHE A 224 3.84 -15.94 -11.25
CA PHE A 224 3.96 -15.34 -12.57
C PHE A 224 2.69 -15.52 -13.41
N TRP A 225 2.18 -16.75 -13.56
CA TRP A 225 0.96 -16.98 -14.35
C TRP A 225 -0.26 -16.29 -13.75
N THR A 226 -0.33 -16.22 -12.42
CA THR A 226 -1.34 -15.45 -11.70
C THR A 226 -1.25 -13.97 -12.09
N LEU A 227 -0.09 -13.35 -11.95
CA LEU A 227 0.16 -11.96 -12.37
C LEU A 227 -0.21 -11.76 -13.85
N LYS A 228 0.26 -12.63 -14.75
CA LYS A 228 -0.08 -12.64 -16.19
C LYS A 228 -1.58 -12.64 -16.45
N SER A 229 -2.36 -13.43 -15.72
CA SER A 229 -3.81 -13.50 -15.89
C SER A 229 -4.53 -12.21 -15.50
N ALA A 230 -4.06 -11.50 -14.46
CA ALA A 230 -4.56 -10.16 -14.14
C ALA A 230 -4.25 -9.15 -15.25
N PHE A 231 -3.12 -9.29 -15.94
CA PHE A 231 -2.71 -8.40 -17.03
C PHE A 231 -3.53 -8.53 -18.32
N ILE A 232 -3.93 -9.76 -18.71
CA ILE A 232 -4.74 -9.98 -19.92
C ILE A 232 -6.11 -9.26 -19.82
N ALA A 233 -6.60 -9.05 -18.60
CA ALA A 233 -7.83 -8.31 -18.34
C ALA A 233 -7.69 -6.78 -18.45
N SER A 234 -6.49 -6.20 -18.64
CA SER A 234 -6.24 -4.74 -18.58
C SER A 234 -5.13 -4.29 -19.55
N THR A 235 -5.38 -4.44 -20.85
CA THR A 235 -4.43 -4.25 -21.97
C THR A 235 -3.65 -2.92 -22.01
N PRO A 236 -4.15 -1.77 -21.52
CA PRO A 236 -3.36 -0.53 -21.49
C PRO A 236 -2.15 -0.49 -20.54
N ILE A 237 -2.13 -1.32 -19.49
CA ILE A 237 -1.22 -1.17 -18.33
C ILE A 237 -0.30 -2.35 -18.11
N ALA A 238 -0.43 -3.35 -18.99
CA ALA A 238 0.39 -4.53 -18.99
C ALA A 238 1.88 -4.18 -19.09
N TYR A 239 2.29 -3.21 -19.94
CA TYR A 239 3.72 -2.93 -20.16
C TYR A 239 4.47 -2.48 -18.90
N SER A 240 4.10 -1.35 -18.28
CA SER A 240 4.85 -0.78 -17.15
C SER A 240 4.84 -1.70 -15.91
N SER A 241 3.75 -2.44 -15.71
CA SER A 241 3.65 -3.40 -14.62
C SER A 241 4.46 -4.68 -14.88
N LEU A 242 4.47 -5.16 -16.12
CA LEU A 242 5.30 -6.28 -16.53
C LEU A 242 6.78 -5.90 -16.47
N GLN A 243 7.16 -4.68 -16.86
CA GLN A 243 8.52 -4.17 -16.71
C GLN A 243 8.97 -4.20 -15.25
N ASN A 244 8.14 -3.76 -14.30
CA ASN A 244 8.45 -3.85 -12.88
C ASN A 244 8.70 -5.30 -12.41
N ILE A 245 7.95 -6.24 -12.98
CA ILE A 245 8.17 -7.68 -12.74
C ILE A 245 9.49 -8.14 -13.40
N VAL A 246 9.81 -7.73 -14.65
CA VAL A 246 11.14 -7.96 -15.28
C VAL A 246 12.24 -7.47 -14.36
N ASP A 247 12.12 -6.24 -13.86
CA ASP A 247 13.17 -5.59 -13.09
C ASP A 247 13.34 -6.25 -11.73
N THR A 248 12.24 -6.72 -11.14
CA THR A 248 12.25 -7.58 -9.95
C THR A 248 13.01 -8.89 -10.25
N PHE A 249 12.74 -9.53 -11.40
CA PHE A 249 13.42 -10.75 -11.82
C PHE A 249 14.92 -10.54 -12.05
N ASN A 250 15.31 -9.43 -12.70
CA ASN A 250 16.70 -9.08 -12.95
C ASN A 250 17.47 -8.80 -11.65
N GLU A 251 16.80 -8.27 -10.63
CA GLU A 251 17.43 -8.06 -9.32
C GLU A 251 17.60 -9.38 -8.56
N CYS A 252 16.63 -10.28 -8.65
CA CYS A 252 16.74 -11.62 -8.07
C CYS A 252 17.78 -12.51 -8.76
N SER A 253 18.12 -12.26 -10.03
CA SER A 253 19.07 -13.08 -10.78
C SER A 253 20.54 -12.92 -10.35
N MET A 254 20.83 -11.95 -9.47
CA MET A 254 22.14 -11.82 -8.83
C MET A 254 22.33 -12.78 -7.64
N ASP A 255 21.26 -13.41 -7.13
CA ASP A 255 21.36 -14.48 -6.14
C ASP A 255 21.45 -15.85 -6.85
N THR A 256 22.52 -16.59 -6.56
CA THR A 256 23.11 -17.67 -7.37
C THR A 256 22.28 -18.95 -7.58
N GLU A 257 21.00 -18.99 -7.21
CA GLU A 257 20.06 -20.10 -7.53
C GLU A 257 19.13 -19.78 -8.73
N ALA A 258 19.12 -18.55 -9.23
CA ALA A 258 18.18 -18.06 -10.25
C ALA A 258 18.57 -18.34 -11.72
N ASN A 259 19.66 -19.06 -11.98
CA ASN A 259 20.12 -19.34 -13.35
C ASN A 259 19.16 -20.21 -14.20
N ASP A 260 18.14 -20.84 -13.61
CA ASP A 260 17.16 -21.70 -14.32
C ASP A 260 15.86 -20.95 -14.75
N PHE A 261 15.85 -19.61 -14.63
CA PHE A 261 14.71 -18.76 -15.04
C PHE A 261 14.82 -18.20 -16.47
N GLY A 262 15.94 -18.43 -17.17
CA GLY A 262 16.19 -17.82 -18.50
C GLY A 262 15.11 -18.10 -19.55
N HIS A 263 14.50 -19.29 -19.54
CA HIS A 263 13.40 -19.63 -20.47
C HIS A 263 12.10 -18.90 -20.13
N ILE A 264 11.76 -18.82 -18.84
CA ILE A 264 10.57 -18.09 -18.36
C ILE A 264 10.72 -16.60 -18.65
N PHE A 265 11.91 -16.04 -18.42
CA PHE A 265 12.24 -14.66 -18.75
C PHE A 265 12.12 -14.37 -20.25
N LYS A 266 12.52 -15.33 -21.11
CA LYS A 266 12.39 -15.21 -22.56
C LYS A 266 10.92 -15.22 -23.01
N GLU A 267 10.10 -16.13 -22.49
CA GLU A 267 8.65 -16.12 -22.75
C GLU A 267 7.97 -14.86 -22.22
N PHE A 268 8.46 -14.33 -21.09
CA PHE A 268 8.00 -13.09 -20.49
C PHE A 268 8.26 -11.90 -21.41
N LYS A 269 9.51 -11.75 -21.88
CA LYS A 269 9.91 -10.70 -22.81
C LYS A 269 9.14 -10.78 -24.13
N LEU A 270 8.97 -11.98 -24.67
CA LEU A 270 8.15 -12.19 -25.87
C LEU A 270 6.67 -11.82 -25.65
N THR A 271 6.12 -12.10 -24.47
CA THR A 271 4.74 -11.68 -24.14
C THR A 271 4.64 -10.15 -24.04
N ILE A 272 5.63 -9.47 -23.45
CA ILE A 272 5.70 -8.00 -23.41
C ILE A 272 5.78 -7.45 -24.83
N ASP A 273 6.72 -7.95 -25.65
CA ASP A 273 6.97 -7.45 -27.00
C ASP A 273 5.74 -7.60 -27.92
N LEU A 274 4.93 -8.67 -27.72
CA LEU A 274 3.67 -8.90 -28.42
C LEU A 274 2.53 -7.96 -27.98
N ILE A 275 2.58 -7.46 -26.75
CA ILE A 275 1.61 -6.48 -26.21
C ILE A 275 2.03 -5.05 -26.57
N ASP A 276 3.32 -4.80 -26.79
CA ASP A 276 3.92 -3.51 -27.13
C ASP A 276 3.64 -3.11 -28.60
N THR A 277 3.63 -4.08 -29.51
CA THR A 277 3.47 -3.83 -30.96
C THR A 277 2.15 -3.13 -31.34
N PRO A 278 1.01 -3.41 -30.70
CA PRO A 278 -0.23 -2.65 -30.90
C PRO A 278 -0.24 -1.26 -30.23
N TRP A 279 0.51 -1.06 -29.14
CA TRP A 279 0.50 0.17 -28.34
C TRP A 279 1.22 1.34 -29.02
N ASP A 280 2.39 1.06 -29.61
CA ASP A 280 3.17 2.04 -30.38
C ASP A 280 2.44 2.56 -31.63
N ASN A 281 1.46 1.80 -32.12
CA ASN A 281 0.63 2.19 -33.25
C ASN A 281 -0.60 3.02 -32.82
N LEU A 282 -1.10 2.86 -31.58
CA LEU A 282 -2.22 3.64 -31.04
C LEU A 282 -1.81 5.04 -30.57
N ASN A 283 -0.56 5.20 -30.11
CA ASN A 283 0.00 6.49 -29.68
C ASN A 283 0.60 7.34 -30.81
N LYS A 284 0.66 6.83 -32.04
CA LYS A 284 1.11 7.61 -33.22
C LYS A 284 -0.02 8.42 -33.88
N ASP A 285 -1.27 8.13 -33.50
CA ASP A 285 -2.47 8.73 -34.08
C ASP A 285 -3.22 9.67 -33.08
N GLN A 286 -2.57 10.06 -31.96
CA GLN A 286 -3.01 11.11 -31.02
C GLN A 286 -1.99 12.24 -30.95
#